data_AF-A0A2K1Q8K9-F1
#
_entry.id   AF-A0A2K1Q8K9-F1
#
_cell.length_a   1.000
_cell.length_b   1.000
_cell.length_c   1.000
_cell.angle_alpha   90.00
_cell.angle_beta   90.00
_cell.angle_gamma   90.00
#
_symmetry.space_group_name_H-M   'P 1'
#
loop_
_entity.id
_entity.type
_entity.pdbx_description
1 polymer ?
#
loop_
_entity_poly.entity_id
_entity_poly.type
_entity_poly.pdbx_seq_one_letter_code
_entity_poly.pdbx_strand_id
1 'polypeptide(L)'
;MQQPTSHLLRGLSARHIRFIALGSAIGTGLFYGSAAAIQMAGPAVLLAYLVGGAAVFIVMRALGEMAVRHPIAGSFSSYARHYLGPLAGFITGWTYTFEMIIVCLADVTAFGVYMGLWYPDVPRWIWVLSIICFIGALNLCHVRVFGEMEFWLSLIKVAAIFAMIVAGAGVILFGFGHSFPATGLENLWTHDGFAPNGLSGVIAALGIVMFAFGGIEIIGITAAEARNPEKVIPQAINTIPLRIILFYVCTLFILMAIFPWNSIGQQGSPFVLIFDGLGLPAAANVLNIIVISATISAINSDIFGAGRMMYGMAKEGMAPKSFLRIASNGVPWMTVVVLTVALLAAVVLNYLIPEQVFVLIASLAAFATLWVWLMILLSHFAMRRSLSTQQRQEIRFPVPFWPVAPVVTLLFMLLVIGVLGAVAETRLALIAGLVWLAILTAFYFWRIKKRLKPMALEQPEG
;
A
#
# COMPACT_ATOMS: atom_id res chain seq x y z
N MET A 1 -38.18 -20.03 -8.02
CA MET A 1 -37.61 -18.68 -7.93
C MET A 1 -36.09 -18.79 -7.92
N GLN A 2 -35.44 -18.53 -9.05
CA GLN A 2 -33.98 -18.47 -9.13
C GLN A 2 -33.51 -17.23 -8.38
N GLN A 3 -32.71 -17.40 -7.31
CA GLN A 3 -32.03 -16.28 -6.68
C GLN A 3 -31.09 -15.66 -7.72
N PRO A 4 -31.17 -14.35 -8.00
CA PRO A 4 -30.19 -13.72 -8.86
C PRO A 4 -28.83 -13.83 -8.16
N THR A 5 -27.93 -14.63 -8.71
CA THR A 5 -26.55 -14.72 -8.23
C THR A 5 -25.92 -13.34 -8.42
N SER A 6 -25.74 -12.60 -7.32
CA SER A 6 -25.06 -11.30 -7.34
C SER A 6 -23.57 -11.51 -7.58
N HIS A 7 -23.19 -11.77 -8.83
CA HIS A 7 -21.81 -11.75 -9.27
C HIS A 7 -21.32 -10.31 -9.27
N LEU A 8 -20.08 -10.09 -8.83
CA LEU A 8 -19.39 -8.81 -9.02
C LEU A 8 -19.45 -8.46 -10.50
N LEU A 9 -19.98 -7.28 -10.84
CA LEU A 9 -20.08 -6.82 -12.22
C LEU A 9 -18.67 -6.72 -12.81
N ARG A 10 -18.39 -7.43 -13.91
CA ARG A 10 -17.14 -7.34 -14.71
C ARG A 10 -17.05 -5.98 -15.43
N GLY A 11 -16.96 -4.89 -14.66
CA GLY A 11 -17.02 -3.51 -15.14
C GLY A 11 -15.68 -2.80 -15.26
N LEU A 12 -14.62 -3.35 -14.69
CA LEU A 12 -13.27 -2.75 -14.76
C LEU A 12 -12.54 -3.19 -16.02
N SER A 13 -12.06 -2.22 -16.78
CA SER A 13 -11.19 -2.48 -17.93
C SER A 13 -9.76 -2.73 -17.46
N ALA A 14 -8.92 -3.33 -18.32
CA ALA A 14 -7.50 -3.51 -18.02
C ALA A 14 -6.77 -2.20 -17.69
N ARG A 15 -7.22 -1.07 -18.28
CA ARG A 15 -6.73 0.26 -17.90
C ARG A 15 -7.12 0.60 -16.46
N HIS A 16 -8.37 0.42 -16.05
CA HIS A 16 -8.81 0.73 -14.68
C HIS A 16 -8.02 -0.07 -13.65
N ILE A 17 -7.78 -1.36 -13.90
CA ILE A 17 -6.97 -2.22 -13.00
C ILE A 17 -5.54 -1.68 -12.86
N ARG A 18 -4.90 -1.29 -13.96
CA ARG A 18 -3.53 -0.75 -13.92
C ARG A 18 -3.46 0.57 -13.17
N PHE A 19 -4.44 1.44 -13.34
CA PHE A 19 -4.49 2.74 -12.68
C PHE A 19 -4.88 2.64 -11.21
N ILE A 20 -5.80 1.76 -10.82
CA ILE A 20 -6.09 1.47 -9.41
C ILE A 20 -4.82 0.95 -8.70
N ALA A 21 -4.12 0.01 -9.33
CA ALA A 21 -2.85 -0.50 -8.82
C ALA A 21 -1.73 0.56 -8.78
N LEU A 22 -1.82 1.60 -9.61
CA LEU A 22 -0.87 2.70 -9.61
C LEU A 22 -1.25 3.74 -8.54
N GLY A 23 -2.54 4.01 -8.39
CA GLY A 23 -3.08 4.93 -7.40
C GLY A 23 -2.81 4.47 -5.97
N SER A 24 -2.98 3.17 -5.71
CA SER A 24 -2.66 2.54 -4.42
C SER A 24 -1.15 2.55 -4.11
N ALA A 25 -0.29 2.37 -5.12
CA ALA A 25 1.16 2.36 -4.94
C ALA A 25 1.80 3.76 -4.80
N ILE A 26 1.04 4.84 -5.07
CA ILE A 26 1.48 6.23 -4.94
C ILE A 26 0.51 6.94 -3.99
N GLY A 27 0.84 6.86 -2.70
CA GLY A 27 0.06 7.45 -1.62
C GLY A 27 0.92 8.20 -0.61
N THR A 28 0.40 8.30 0.60
CA THR A 28 1.03 9.06 1.70
C THR A 28 2.34 8.45 2.20
N GLY A 29 2.58 7.16 1.94
CA GLY A 29 3.88 6.53 2.19
C GLY A 29 5.03 7.22 1.47
N LEU A 30 4.85 7.57 0.19
CA LEU A 30 5.82 8.35 -0.57
C LEU A 30 5.82 9.81 -0.08
N PHE A 31 4.67 10.48 -0.09
CA PHE A 31 4.60 11.94 0.07
C PHE A 31 4.66 12.45 1.51
N TYR A 32 4.48 11.61 2.52
CA TYR A 32 4.57 11.99 3.93
C TYR A 32 5.56 11.09 4.67
N GLY A 33 5.41 9.77 4.51
CA GLY A 33 6.24 8.77 5.17
C GLY A 33 7.73 8.86 4.82
N SER A 34 8.07 9.34 3.63
CA SER A 34 9.48 9.48 3.21
C SER A 34 10.28 10.44 4.10
N ALA A 35 9.68 11.46 4.71
CA ALA A 35 10.40 12.39 5.57
C ALA A 35 11.06 11.67 6.75
N ALA A 36 10.30 10.82 7.46
CA ALA A 36 10.82 10.03 8.56
C ALA A 36 11.89 9.02 8.09
N ALA A 37 11.67 8.35 6.95
CA ALA A 37 12.66 7.43 6.39
C ALA A 37 13.98 8.13 6.01
N ILE A 38 13.92 9.35 5.46
CA ILE A 38 15.08 10.18 5.14
C ILE A 38 15.82 10.58 6.42
N GLN A 39 15.12 10.96 7.49
CA GLN A 39 15.78 11.29 8.76
C GLN A 39 16.49 10.10 9.40
N MET A 40 15.94 8.90 9.23
CA MET A 40 16.54 7.67 9.76
C MET A 40 17.76 7.22 8.96
N ALA A 41 17.73 7.31 7.62
CA ALA A 41 18.77 6.72 6.76
C ALA A 41 19.63 7.73 6.00
N GLY A 42 19.27 9.01 5.98
CA GLY A 42 19.86 10.02 5.11
C GLY A 42 19.71 9.65 3.62
N PRO A 43 20.65 10.08 2.76
CA PRO A 43 20.68 9.72 1.34
C PRO A 43 20.67 8.21 1.07
N ALA A 44 21.21 7.40 1.99
CA ALA A 44 21.19 5.94 1.91
C ALA A 44 19.78 5.32 2.00
N VAL A 45 18.73 6.11 2.29
CA VAL A 45 17.33 5.67 2.15
C VAL A 45 17.03 5.14 0.75
N LEU A 46 17.73 5.64 -0.29
CA LEU A 46 17.60 5.15 -1.67
C LEU A 46 17.91 3.65 -1.77
N LEU A 47 18.89 3.16 -0.99
CA LEU A 47 19.21 1.73 -0.93
C LEU A 47 18.09 0.93 -0.27
N ALA A 48 17.47 1.48 0.79
CA ALA A 48 16.32 0.85 1.44
C ALA A 48 15.14 0.70 0.46
N TYR A 49 14.84 1.72 -0.34
CA TYR A 49 13.82 1.64 -1.40
C TYR A 49 14.18 0.65 -2.52
N LEU A 50 15.44 0.56 -2.93
CA LEU A 50 15.88 -0.40 -3.94
C LEU A 50 15.78 -1.85 -3.45
N VAL A 51 16.31 -2.14 -2.26
CA VAL A 51 16.28 -3.49 -1.67
C VAL A 51 14.86 -3.90 -1.34
N GLY A 52 14.10 -3.01 -0.70
CA GLY A 52 12.69 -3.20 -0.40
C GLY A 52 11.85 -3.42 -1.65
N GLY A 53 12.06 -2.59 -2.66
CA GLY A 53 11.36 -2.70 -3.94
C GLY A 53 11.68 -4.00 -4.69
N ALA A 54 12.93 -4.48 -4.63
CA ALA A 54 13.29 -5.79 -5.18
C ALA A 54 12.55 -6.92 -4.44
N ALA A 55 12.48 -6.87 -3.11
CA ALA A 55 11.75 -7.83 -2.30
C ALA A 55 10.24 -7.84 -2.65
N VAL A 56 9.62 -6.67 -2.73
CA VAL A 56 8.21 -6.50 -3.13
C VAL A 56 7.97 -7.04 -4.52
N PHE A 57 8.87 -6.79 -5.47
CA PHE A 57 8.75 -7.36 -6.81
C PHE A 57 8.70 -8.90 -6.78
N ILE A 58 9.53 -9.55 -5.97
CA ILE A 58 9.50 -11.01 -5.82
C ILE A 58 8.19 -11.49 -5.18
N VAL A 59 7.69 -10.82 -4.13
CA VAL A 59 6.37 -11.12 -3.55
C VAL A 59 5.28 -11.03 -4.61
N MET A 60 5.28 -9.97 -5.40
CA MET A 60 4.28 -9.76 -6.44
C MET A 60 4.41 -10.74 -7.59
N ARG A 61 5.63 -11.19 -7.94
CA ARG A 61 5.83 -12.29 -8.88
C ARG A 61 5.26 -13.60 -8.33
N ALA A 62 5.46 -13.90 -7.05
CA ALA A 62 4.88 -15.07 -6.39
C ALA A 62 3.34 -15.01 -6.36
N LEU A 63 2.77 -13.86 -6.00
CA LEU A 63 1.32 -13.63 -6.05
C LEU A 63 0.78 -13.77 -7.48
N GLY A 64 1.45 -13.15 -8.45
CA GLY A 64 1.06 -13.20 -9.85
C GLY A 64 1.05 -14.61 -10.41
N GLU A 65 2.01 -15.45 -10.03
CA GLU A 65 2.03 -16.85 -10.45
C GLU A 65 0.79 -17.61 -9.95
N MET A 66 0.41 -17.42 -8.68
CA MET A 66 -0.80 -18.01 -8.11
C MET A 66 -2.07 -17.43 -8.77
N ALA A 67 -2.10 -16.11 -9.00
CA ALA A 67 -3.25 -15.41 -9.55
C ALA A 67 -3.50 -15.70 -11.03
N VAL A 68 -2.45 -15.91 -11.83
CA VAL A 68 -2.57 -16.35 -13.22
C VAL A 68 -3.10 -17.79 -13.29
N ARG A 69 -2.69 -18.65 -12.36
CA ARG A 69 -3.16 -20.04 -12.30
C ARG A 69 -4.60 -20.17 -11.79
N HIS A 70 -4.95 -19.40 -10.77
CA HIS A 70 -6.25 -19.46 -10.09
C HIS A 70 -6.77 -18.04 -9.78
N PRO A 71 -7.35 -17.32 -10.75
CA PRO A 71 -7.86 -15.95 -10.54
C PRO A 71 -9.17 -15.96 -9.73
N ILE A 72 -9.05 -15.82 -8.40
CA ILE A 72 -10.17 -15.91 -7.45
C ILE A 72 -10.29 -14.66 -6.57
N ALA A 73 -11.52 -14.28 -6.20
CA ALA A 73 -11.80 -12.99 -5.58
C ALA A 73 -11.19 -12.81 -4.18
N GLY A 74 -11.05 -13.89 -3.39
CA GLY A 74 -10.37 -13.84 -2.10
C GLY A 74 -8.83 -13.86 -2.22
N SER A 75 -8.30 -13.99 -3.44
CA SER A 75 -6.88 -13.85 -3.78
C SER A 75 -5.97 -14.60 -2.80
N PHE A 76 -4.97 -13.92 -2.23
CA PHE A 76 -3.98 -14.49 -1.30
C PHE A 76 -4.57 -15.03 0.01
N SER A 77 -5.73 -14.56 0.47
CA SER A 77 -6.44 -15.20 1.59
C SER A 77 -6.92 -16.60 1.20
N SER A 78 -7.47 -16.74 -0.01
CA SER A 78 -7.92 -18.03 -0.54
C SER A 78 -6.74 -18.95 -0.86
N TYR A 79 -5.63 -18.41 -1.39
CA TYR A 79 -4.40 -19.20 -1.61
C TYR A 79 -3.84 -19.71 -0.28
N ALA A 80 -3.74 -18.86 0.75
CA ALA A 80 -3.32 -19.27 2.09
C ALA A 80 -4.26 -20.31 2.69
N ARG A 81 -5.58 -20.16 2.53
CA ARG A 81 -6.55 -21.17 2.96
C ARG A 81 -6.29 -22.52 2.32
N HIS A 82 -6.10 -22.53 1.00
CA HIS A 82 -5.99 -23.77 0.25
C HIS A 82 -4.66 -24.48 0.49
N TYR A 83 -3.54 -23.75 0.44
CA TYR A 83 -2.21 -24.34 0.51
C TYR A 83 -1.64 -24.47 1.93
N LEU A 84 -2.07 -23.63 2.87
CA LEU A 84 -1.56 -23.60 4.26
C LEU A 84 -2.63 -23.95 5.29
N GLY A 85 -3.90 -24.02 4.88
CA GLY A 85 -5.03 -24.41 5.72
C GLY A 85 -5.92 -23.24 6.16
N PRO A 86 -7.12 -23.52 6.71
CA PRO A 86 -8.15 -22.50 6.84
C PRO A 86 -7.86 -21.41 7.88
N LEU A 87 -7.05 -21.69 8.90
CA LEU A 87 -6.58 -20.67 9.84
C LEU A 87 -5.70 -19.63 9.13
N ALA A 88 -4.76 -20.09 8.29
CA ALA A 88 -3.86 -19.23 7.54
C ALA A 88 -4.63 -18.29 6.61
N GLY A 89 -5.62 -18.80 5.87
CA GLY A 89 -6.50 -17.97 5.05
C GLY A 89 -7.29 -16.94 5.86
N PHE A 90 -7.93 -17.38 6.96
CA PHE A 90 -8.69 -16.48 7.83
C PHE A 90 -7.85 -15.34 8.39
N ILE A 91 -6.67 -15.64 8.95
CA ILE A 91 -5.77 -14.62 9.49
C ILE A 91 -5.30 -13.69 8.38
N THR A 92 -4.89 -14.22 7.23
CA THR A 92 -4.37 -13.41 6.12
C THR A 92 -5.41 -12.42 5.60
N GLY A 93 -6.66 -12.87 5.36
CA GLY A 93 -7.71 -12.00 4.84
C GLY A 93 -8.14 -10.91 5.83
N TRP A 94 -8.23 -11.22 7.13
CA TRP A 94 -8.55 -10.21 8.15
C TRP A 94 -7.38 -9.28 8.44
N THR A 95 -6.13 -9.76 8.41
CA THR A 95 -4.95 -8.89 8.53
C THR A 95 -4.82 -7.95 7.34
N TYR A 96 -5.14 -8.38 6.11
CA TYR A 96 -5.21 -7.46 4.97
C TYR A 96 -6.36 -6.45 5.09
N THR A 97 -7.53 -6.89 5.57
CA THR A 97 -8.64 -5.95 5.80
C THR A 97 -8.26 -4.91 6.85
N PHE A 98 -7.55 -5.34 7.89
CA PHE A 98 -6.98 -4.47 8.92
C PHE A 98 -5.91 -3.54 8.35
N GLU A 99 -5.01 -4.04 7.51
CA GLU A 99 -4.03 -3.24 6.77
C GLU A 99 -4.71 -2.08 6.03
N MET A 100 -5.70 -2.37 5.17
CA MET A 100 -6.42 -1.34 4.40
C MET A 100 -7.12 -0.31 5.31
N ILE A 101 -7.64 -0.74 6.47
CA ILE A 101 -8.20 0.18 7.47
C ILE A 101 -7.10 1.13 7.98
N ILE A 102 -5.97 0.57 8.43
CA ILE A 102 -4.88 1.34 9.03
C ILE A 102 -4.23 2.27 8.00
N VAL A 103 -4.07 1.85 6.74
CA VAL A 103 -3.60 2.71 5.65
C VAL A 103 -4.57 3.87 5.40
N CYS A 104 -5.88 3.62 5.33
CA CYS A 104 -6.87 4.70 5.26
C CYS A 104 -6.77 5.68 6.46
N LEU A 105 -6.50 5.17 7.67
CA LEU A 105 -6.29 6.00 8.85
C LEU A 105 -5.04 6.90 8.69
N ALA A 106 -3.96 6.37 8.10
CA ALA A 106 -2.75 7.14 7.79
C ALA A 106 -3.05 8.22 6.74
N ASP A 107 -3.82 7.86 5.72
CA ASP A 107 -4.21 8.77 4.65
C ASP A 107 -5.07 9.93 5.13
N VAL A 108 -6.15 9.67 5.89
CA VAL A 108 -6.97 10.77 6.42
C VAL A 108 -6.19 11.67 7.38
N THR A 109 -5.22 11.11 8.11
CA THR A 109 -4.30 11.86 8.98
C THR A 109 -3.41 12.78 8.15
N ALA A 110 -2.78 12.26 7.09
CA ALA A 110 -1.95 13.05 6.19
C ALA A 110 -2.77 14.16 5.50
N PHE A 111 -4.00 13.89 5.07
CA PHE A 111 -4.92 14.91 4.57
C PHE A 111 -5.08 16.07 5.56
N GLY A 112 -5.28 15.77 6.84
CA GLY A 112 -5.36 16.79 7.89
C GLY A 112 -4.10 17.64 8.02
N VAL A 113 -2.92 17.04 7.83
CA VAL A 113 -1.64 17.77 7.80
C VAL A 113 -1.53 18.67 6.57
N TYR A 114 -1.89 18.17 5.38
CA TYR A 114 -1.84 18.95 4.14
C TYR A 114 -2.81 20.13 4.13
N MET A 115 -4.00 19.97 4.71
CA MET A 115 -4.94 21.07 4.89
C MET A 115 -4.43 22.10 5.91
N GLY A 116 -3.68 21.66 6.92
CA GLY A 116 -3.02 22.54 7.89
C GLY A 116 -1.96 23.46 7.27
N LEU A 117 -1.41 23.13 6.09
CA LEU A 117 -0.50 24.04 5.37
C LEU A 117 -1.21 25.28 4.82
N TRP A 118 -2.49 25.15 4.44
CA TRP A 118 -3.30 26.28 3.98
C TRP A 118 -4.07 26.96 5.12
N TYR A 119 -4.50 26.17 6.10
CA TYR A 119 -5.36 26.60 7.20
C TYR A 119 -4.77 26.16 8.55
N PRO A 120 -3.64 26.76 8.98
CA PRO A 120 -2.91 26.33 10.17
C PRO A 120 -3.71 26.52 11.48
N ASP A 121 -4.63 27.49 11.50
CA ASP A 121 -5.46 27.80 12.67
C ASP A 121 -6.60 26.78 12.88
N VAL A 122 -6.85 25.91 11.91
CA VAL A 122 -7.94 24.92 11.99
C VAL A 122 -7.40 23.59 12.55
N PRO A 123 -7.94 23.09 13.67
CA PRO A 123 -7.52 21.81 14.24
C PRO A 123 -7.59 20.65 13.24
N ARG A 124 -6.52 19.83 13.17
CA ARG A 124 -6.39 18.72 12.19
C ARG A 124 -7.58 17.75 12.18
N TRP A 125 -8.17 17.46 13.35
CA TRP A 125 -9.28 16.52 13.47
C TRP A 125 -10.53 16.96 12.68
N ILE A 126 -10.72 18.26 12.46
CA ILE A 126 -11.84 18.80 11.64
C ILE A 126 -11.65 18.40 10.19
N TRP A 127 -10.43 18.56 9.67
CA TRP A 127 -10.09 18.15 8.31
C TRP A 127 -10.19 16.63 8.14
N VAL A 128 -9.71 15.86 9.11
CA VAL A 128 -9.86 14.39 9.13
C VAL A 128 -11.33 13.98 9.08
N LEU A 129 -12.20 14.60 9.89
CA LEU A 129 -13.64 14.32 9.86
C LEU A 129 -14.27 14.70 8.52
N SER A 130 -13.89 15.86 7.97
CA SER A 130 -14.42 16.36 6.69
C SER A 130 -14.16 15.38 5.55
N ILE A 131 -12.95 14.82 5.47
CA ILE A 131 -12.60 13.89 4.40
C ILE A 131 -13.28 12.54 4.57
N ILE A 132 -13.48 12.07 5.81
CA ILE A 132 -14.24 10.85 6.07
C ILE A 132 -15.69 11.01 5.60
N CYS A 133 -16.33 12.14 5.90
CA CYS A 133 -17.68 12.43 5.42
C CYS A 133 -17.73 12.51 3.89
N PHE A 134 -16.75 13.17 3.27
CA PHE A 134 -16.65 13.30 1.82
C PHE A 134 -16.46 11.95 1.12
N ILE A 135 -15.52 11.13 1.59
CA ILE A 135 -15.27 9.77 1.09
C ILE A 135 -16.50 8.88 1.32
N GLY A 136 -17.13 8.97 2.48
CA GLY A 136 -18.37 8.24 2.79
C GLY A 136 -19.48 8.57 1.78
N ALA A 137 -19.68 9.85 1.48
CA ALA A 137 -20.64 10.30 0.48
C ALA A 137 -20.26 9.83 -0.94
N LEU A 138 -18.98 9.97 -1.34
CA LEU A 138 -18.48 9.51 -2.63
C LEU A 138 -18.65 8.00 -2.83
N ASN A 139 -18.44 7.20 -1.80
CA ASN A 139 -18.59 5.75 -1.88
C ASN A 139 -20.05 5.29 -1.96
N LEU A 140 -21.03 6.18 -1.76
CA LEU A 140 -22.44 5.90 -2.08
C LEU A 140 -22.76 6.12 -3.57
N CYS A 141 -21.86 6.76 -4.34
CA CYS A 141 -22.00 6.96 -5.78
C CYS A 141 -21.63 5.70 -6.59
N HIS A 142 -22.03 5.67 -7.87
CA HIS A 142 -21.93 4.50 -8.75
C HIS A 142 -20.47 4.11 -9.07
N VAL A 143 -20.11 2.81 -8.97
CA VAL A 143 -18.75 2.25 -9.16
C VAL A 143 -18.09 2.58 -10.51
N ARG A 144 -18.86 2.92 -11.55
CA ARG A 144 -18.29 3.35 -12.84
C ARG A 144 -17.65 4.74 -12.78
N VAL A 145 -18.17 5.64 -11.95
CA VAL A 145 -17.59 6.97 -11.73
C VAL A 145 -16.22 6.82 -11.05
N PHE A 146 -16.08 5.85 -10.15
CA PHE A 146 -14.81 5.52 -9.49
C PHE A 146 -13.68 5.21 -10.48
N GLY A 147 -13.90 4.28 -11.44
CA GLY A 147 -12.84 3.87 -12.36
C GLY A 147 -12.31 4.99 -13.26
N GLU A 148 -13.18 5.94 -13.64
CA GLU A 148 -12.80 7.11 -14.45
C GLU A 148 -12.16 8.21 -13.59
N MET A 149 -12.67 8.49 -12.38
CA MET A 149 -12.03 9.44 -11.46
C MET A 149 -10.61 8.99 -11.11
N GLU A 150 -10.44 7.70 -10.80
CA GLU A 150 -9.15 7.14 -10.42
C GLU A 150 -8.12 7.22 -11.56
N PHE A 151 -8.58 7.08 -12.81
CA PHE A 151 -7.74 7.28 -13.99
C PHE A 151 -7.17 8.71 -14.02
N TRP A 152 -8.02 9.72 -13.88
CA TRP A 152 -7.59 11.13 -13.91
C TRP A 152 -6.70 11.49 -12.72
N LEU A 153 -7.08 11.07 -11.51
CA LEU A 153 -6.29 11.31 -10.30
C LEU A 153 -4.90 10.67 -10.40
N SER A 154 -4.82 9.42 -10.86
CA SER A 154 -3.54 8.74 -11.05
C SER A 154 -2.70 9.36 -12.17
N LEU A 155 -3.30 9.85 -13.25
CA LEU A 155 -2.58 10.55 -14.32
C LEU A 155 -1.93 11.84 -13.81
N ILE A 156 -2.68 12.65 -13.06
CA ILE A 156 -2.18 13.89 -12.46
C ILE A 156 -0.97 13.61 -11.56
N LYS A 157 -1.03 12.56 -10.73
CA LYS A 157 0.08 12.16 -9.85
C LYS A 157 1.36 11.82 -10.61
N VAL A 158 1.23 10.99 -11.63
CA VAL A 158 2.38 10.56 -12.44
C VAL A 158 2.99 11.76 -13.17
N ALA A 159 2.15 12.61 -13.75
CA ALA A 159 2.59 13.84 -14.41
C ALA A 159 3.32 14.78 -13.44
N ALA A 160 2.82 14.93 -12.23
CA ALA A 160 3.44 15.76 -11.18
C ALA A 160 4.82 15.26 -10.77
N ILE A 161 4.94 13.95 -10.54
CA ILE A 161 6.23 13.34 -10.18
C ILE A 161 7.23 13.51 -11.32
N PHE A 162 6.81 13.25 -12.57
CA PHE A 162 7.66 13.44 -13.72
C PHE A 162 8.10 14.90 -13.88
N ALA A 163 7.17 15.86 -13.76
CA ALA A 163 7.45 17.28 -13.82
C ALA A 163 8.45 17.71 -12.73
N MET A 164 8.30 17.20 -11.51
CA MET A 164 9.21 17.46 -10.40
C MET A 164 10.61 16.91 -10.64
N ILE A 165 10.73 15.68 -11.17
CA ILE A 165 12.04 15.11 -11.53
C ILE A 165 12.72 15.96 -12.60
N VAL A 166 11.99 16.33 -13.66
CA VAL A 166 12.54 17.13 -14.77
C VAL A 166 12.92 18.54 -14.30
N ALA A 167 12.04 19.20 -13.53
CA ALA A 167 12.31 20.52 -12.98
C ALA A 167 13.51 20.50 -12.04
N GLY A 168 13.57 19.52 -11.13
CA GLY A 168 14.67 19.37 -10.21
C GLY A 168 16.00 19.03 -10.90
N ALA A 169 15.99 18.17 -11.92
CA ALA A 169 17.15 17.95 -12.76
C ALA A 169 17.59 19.24 -13.48
N GLY A 170 16.63 20.06 -13.93
CA GLY A 170 16.91 21.38 -14.51
C GLY A 170 17.57 22.33 -13.52
N VAL A 171 17.13 22.35 -12.25
CA VAL A 171 17.77 23.13 -11.17
C VAL A 171 19.22 22.66 -10.97
N ILE A 172 19.45 21.34 -10.91
CA ILE A 172 20.80 20.76 -10.71
C ILE A 172 21.73 21.06 -11.89
N LEU A 173 21.24 20.98 -13.14
CA LEU A 173 22.07 21.12 -14.34
C LEU A 173 22.31 22.57 -14.77
N PHE A 174 21.31 23.45 -14.60
CA PHE A 174 21.33 24.81 -15.13
C PHE A 174 21.36 25.90 -14.05
N GLY A 175 21.20 25.54 -12.77
CA GLY A 175 21.28 26.50 -11.66
C GLY A 175 20.13 27.51 -11.60
N PHE A 176 18.96 27.20 -12.16
CA PHE A 176 17.78 28.07 -12.04
C PHE A 176 17.28 28.13 -10.58
N GLY A 177 16.96 29.34 -10.08
CA GLY A 177 16.38 29.54 -8.73
C GLY A 177 17.39 29.88 -7.61
N HIS A 178 18.09 31.01 -7.76
CA HIS A 178 19.21 31.50 -6.94
C HIS A 178 18.88 31.86 -5.45
N SER A 179 17.81 31.33 -4.87
CA SER A 179 17.36 31.69 -3.51
C SER A 179 17.96 30.80 -2.42
N PHE A 180 18.40 29.60 -2.77
CA PHE A 180 19.16 28.68 -1.91
C PHE A 180 20.46 28.31 -2.63
N PRO A 181 21.58 28.06 -1.93
CA PRO A 181 22.71 27.40 -2.55
C PRO A 181 22.25 25.98 -2.91
N ALA A 182 21.73 25.81 -4.12
CA ALA A 182 21.54 24.49 -4.70
C ALA A 182 22.94 23.95 -4.98
N THR A 183 23.52 23.36 -3.95
CA THR A 183 24.81 22.65 -3.94
C THR A 183 24.80 21.48 -4.93
N GLY A 184 23.63 21.10 -5.45
CA GLY A 184 23.50 20.07 -6.47
C GLY A 184 23.79 18.70 -5.88
N LEU A 185 24.40 17.80 -6.65
CA LEU A 185 24.60 16.41 -6.22
C LEU A 185 25.39 16.26 -4.92
N GLU A 186 26.19 17.25 -4.54
CA GLU A 186 27.02 17.20 -3.34
C GLU A 186 26.24 17.11 -2.02
N ASN A 187 24.99 17.58 -1.97
CA ASN A 187 24.11 17.39 -0.81
C ASN A 187 23.94 15.93 -0.39
N LEU A 188 24.15 14.98 -1.31
CA LEU A 188 24.06 13.56 -1.04
C LEU A 188 25.21 13.02 -0.18
N TRP A 189 26.27 13.80 0.05
CA TRP A 189 27.42 13.38 0.86
C TRP A 189 28.05 14.49 1.72
N THR A 190 27.70 15.76 1.54
CA THR A 190 28.29 16.87 2.31
C THR A 190 27.76 16.99 3.74
N HIS A 191 26.57 16.47 4.02
CA HIS A 191 25.94 16.49 5.35
C HIS A 191 26.11 15.14 6.04
N ASP A 192 27.29 14.89 6.62
CA ASP A 192 27.65 13.65 7.34
C ASP A 192 27.77 12.38 6.45
N GLY A 193 27.95 12.55 5.15
CA GLY A 193 28.14 11.45 4.19
C GLY A 193 26.84 10.86 3.63
N PHE A 194 26.98 9.85 2.77
CA PHE A 194 25.82 9.21 2.12
C PHE A 194 24.95 8.40 3.10
N ALA A 195 25.58 7.80 4.11
CA ALA A 195 24.93 6.99 5.13
C ALA A 195 25.24 7.56 6.53
N PRO A 196 24.67 8.72 6.90
CA PRO A 196 25.05 9.48 8.10
C PRO A 196 24.79 8.70 9.39
N ASN A 197 23.72 7.89 9.41
CA ASN A 197 23.36 7.01 10.54
C ASN A 197 23.84 5.56 10.35
N GLY A 198 24.77 5.35 9.41
CA GLY A 198 25.33 4.06 9.05
C GLY A 198 24.29 3.05 8.55
N LEU A 199 24.68 1.76 8.52
CA LEU A 199 23.81 0.67 8.10
C LEU A 199 22.60 0.50 9.04
N SER A 200 22.75 0.80 10.33
CA SER A 200 21.66 0.79 11.31
C SER A 200 20.51 1.72 10.94
N GLY A 201 20.81 2.93 10.46
CA GLY A 201 19.79 3.88 10.00
C GLY A 201 19.02 3.36 8.78
N VAL A 202 19.74 2.79 7.81
CA VAL A 202 19.14 2.16 6.62
C VAL A 202 18.23 1.00 7.00
N ILE A 203 18.69 0.13 7.90
CA ILE A 203 17.90 -1.01 8.40
C ILE A 203 16.65 -0.51 9.13
N ALA A 204 16.79 0.50 10.00
CA ALA A 204 15.67 1.04 10.76
C ALA A 204 14.61 1.70 9.86
N ALA A 205 15.02 2.35 8.76
CA ALA A 205 14.12 2.94 7.77
C ALA A 205 13.29 1.90 6.99
N LEU A 206 13.71 0.62 6.94
CA LEU A 206 13.03 -0.43 6.16
C LEU A 206 11.55 -0.57 6.56
N GLY A 207 11.20 -0.43 7.84
CA GLY A 207 9.80 -0.53 8.28
C GLY A 207 8.90 0.50 7.61
N ILE A 208 9.33 1.77 7.59
CA ILE A 208 8.60 2.88 6.96
C ILE A 208 8.57 2.70 5.43
N VAL A 209 9.70 2.28 4.84
CA VAL A 209 9.79 2.01 3.40
C VAL A 209 8.85 0.88 2.98
N MET A 210 8.69 -0.17 3.80
CA MET A 210 7.77 -1.28 3.49
C MET A 210 6.32 -0.83 3.52
N PHE A 211 5.95 0.03 4.46
CA PHE A 211 4.63 0.69 4.46
C PHE A 211 4.37 1.44 3.16
N ALA A 212 5.37 2.16 2.64
CA ALA A 212 5.19 2.95 1.42
C ALA A 212 4.86 2.10 0.18
N PHE A 213 5.25 0.82 0.17
CA PHE A 213 4.93 -0.12 -0.91
C PHE A 213 3.64 -0.92 -0.69
N GLY A 214 2.99 -0.79 0.47
CA GLY A 214 1.72 -1.44 0.77
C GLY A 214 0.63 -1.07 -0.25
N GLY A 215 -0.35 -1.95 -0.43
CA GLY A 215 -1.45 -1.76 -1.39
C GLY A 215 -1.15 -2.29 -2.80
N ILE A 216 0.11 -2.58 -3.14
CA ILE A 216 0.47 -3.13 -4.46
C ILE A 216 -0.14 -4.52 -4.72
N GLU A 217 -0.44 -5.28 -3.66
CA GLU A 217 -1.15 -6.55 -3.70
C GLU A 217 -2.62 -6.44 -4.15
N ILE A 218 -3.17 -5.23 -4.30
CA ILE A 218 -4.48 -5.01 -4.93
C ILE A 218 -4.55 -5.59 -6.37
N ILE A 219 -3.39 -5.73 -7.03
CA ILE A 219 -3.27 -6.44 -8.31
C ILE A 219 -3.77 -7.89 -8.19
N GLY A 220 -3.48 -8.57 -7.08
CA GLY A 220 -3.94 -9.94 -6.85
C GLY A 220 -5.45 -10.02 -6.62
N ILE A 221 -6.04 -9.01 -5.98
CA ILE A 221 -7.49 -8.95 -5.72
C ILE A 221 -8.25 -8.69 -7.01
N THR A 222 -7.73 -7.79 -7.85
CA THR A 222 -8.33 -7.44 -9.14
C THR A 222 -8.17 -8.53 -10.20
N ALA A 223 -7.35 -9.56 -9.96
CA ALA A 223 -7.17 -10.69 -10.87
C ALA A 223 -8.48 -11.43 -11.19
N ALA A 224 -9.37 -11.57 -10.22
CA ALA A 224 -10.67 -12.23 -10.41
C ALA A 224 -11.64 -11.45 -11.30
N GLU A 225 -11.44 -10.13 -11.42
CA GLU A 225 -12.26 -9.23 -12.23
C GLU A 225 -11.62 -8.91 -13.60
N ALA A 226 -10.38 -9.33 -13.83
CA ALA A 226 -9.66 -9.08 -15.07
C ALA A 226 -10.21 -9.94 -16.24
N ARG A 227 -10.47 -9.31 -17.40
CA ARG A 227 -10.94 -10.01 -18.60
C ARG A 227 -9.96 -11.06 -19.15
N ASN A 228 -8.66 -10.85 -18.96
CA ASN A 228 -7.59 -11.78 -19.33
C ASN A 228 -6.48 -11.73 -18.27
N PRO A 229 -6.65 -12.45 -17.15
CA PRO A 229 -5.71 -12.41 -16.03
C PRO A 229 -4.29 -12.82 -16.45
N GLU A 230 -4.16 -13.78 -17.36
CA GLU A 230 -2.87 -14.30 -17.85
C GLU A 230 -2.00 -13.27 -18.57
N LYS A 231 -2.62 -12.24 -19.17
CA LYS A 231 -1.87 -11.13 -19.79
C LYS A 231 -1.82 -9.90 -18.89
N VAL A 232 -2.94 -9.55 -18.27
CA VAL A 232 -3.07 -8.29 -17.52
C VAL A 232 -2.25 -8.32 -16.24
N ILE A 233 -2.25 -9.43 -15.50
CA ILE A 233 -1.55 -9.55 -14.23
C ILE A 233 -0.03 -9.51 -14.42
N PRO A 234 0.58 -10.30 -15.34
CA PRO A 234 2.01 -10.16 -15.65
C PRO A 234 2.42 -8.77 -16.08
N GLN A 235 1.62 -8.11 -16.93
CA GLN A 235 1.92 -6.75 -17.39
C GLN A 235 1.89 -5.75 -16.23
N ALA A 236 0.92 -5.85 -15.32
CA ALA A 236 0.86 -4.97 -14.15
C ALA A 236 2.07 -5.18 -13.24
N ILE A 237 2.40 -6.43 -12.91
CA ILE A 237 3.51 -6.79 -12.01
C ILE A 237 4.87 -6.40 -12.60
N ASN A 238 5.09 -6.62 -13.91
CA ASN A 238 6.36 -6.29 -14.53
C ASN A 238 6.64 -4.78 -14.63
N THR A 239 5.63 -3.93 -14.42
CA THR A 239 5.86 -2.47 -14.31
C THR A 239 6.33 -2.02 -12.93
N ILE A 240 6.29 -2.90 -11.91
CA ILE A 240 6.62 -2.55 -10.52
C ILE A 240 8.05 -2.00 -10.37
N PRO A 241 9.11 -2.62 -10.94
CA PRO A 241 10.47 -2.08 -10.82
C PRO A 241 10.60 -0.66 -11.38
N LEU A 242 9.97 -0.39 -12.52
CA LEU A 242 9.95 0.95 -13.12
C LEU A 242 9.27 1.96 -12.19
N ARG A 243 8.15 1.58 -11.56
CA ARG A 243 7.43 2.44 -10.60
C ARG A 243 8.27 2.74 -9.36
N ILE A 244 8.98 1.74 -8.83
CA ILE A 244 9.88 1.92 -7.68
C ILE A 244 11.00 2.89 -8.04
N ILE A 245 11.67 2.66 -9.17
CA ILE A 245 12.77 3.53 -9.61
C ILE A 245 12.26 4.96 -9.83
N LEU A 246 11.17 5.14 -10.58
CA LEU A 246 10.67 6.46 -10.95
C LEU A 246 10.08 7.22 -9.74
N PHE A 247 9.11 6.62 -9.05
CA PHE A 247 8.32 7.33 -8.03
C PHE A 247 9.04 7.45 -6.70
N TYR A 248 9.92 6.51 -6.36
CA TYR A 248 10.63 6.51 -5.09
C TYR A 248 12.08 6.94 -5.27
N VAL A 249 12.87 6.16 -6.02
CA VAL A 249 14.33 6.37 -6.06
C VAL A 249 14.69 7.69 -6.74
N CYS A 250 14.26 7.92 -7.99
CA CYS A 250 14.58 9.14 -8.74
C CYS A 250 14.01 10.38 -8.06
N THR A 251 12.77 10.27 -7.58
CA THR A 251 12.07 11.37 -6.92
C THR A 251 12.75 11.80 -5.63
N LEU A 252 13.13 10.86 -4.75
CA LEU A 252 13.86 11.15 -3.51
C LEU A 252 15.32 11.55 -3.76
N PHE A 253 15.95 10.99 -4.79
CA PHE A 253 17.30 11.38 -5.20
C PHE A 253 17.35 12.86 -5.60
N ILE A 254 16.44 13.30 -6.47
CA ILE A 254 16.34 14.69 -6.89
C ILE A 254 16.03 15.59 -5.69
N LEU A 255 15.11 15.14 -4.83
CA LEU A 255 14.73 15.87 -3.62
C LEU A 255 15.93 16.13 -2.71
N MET A 256 16.70 15.09 -2.36
CA MET A 256 17.86 15.21 -1.46
C MET A 256 19.09 15.83 -2.13
N ALA A 257 19.20 15.80 -3.45
CA ALA A 257 20.23 16.54 -4.17
C ALA A 257 19.96 18.05 -4.10
N ILE A 258 18.71 18.48 -4.20
CA ILE A 258 18.37 19.92 -4.16
C ILE A 258 18.33 20.43 -2.72
N PHE A 259 17.82 19.62 -1.79
CA PHE A 259 17.58 20.03 -0.42
C PHE A 259 18.28 19.11 0.58
N PRO A 260 19.11 19.63 1.50
CA PRO A 260 19.83 18.84 2.47
C PRO A 260 18.92 17.92 3.29
N TRP A 261 19.30 16.64 3.41
CA TRP A 261 18.46 15.63 4.08
C TRP A 261 18.16 15.98 5.55
N ASN A 262 19.11 16.63 6.23
CA ASN A 262 19.01 17.07 7.63
C ASN A 262 18.11 18.30 7.82
N SER A 263 17.74 18.98 6.73
CA SER A 263 16.84 20.15 6.75
C SER A 263 15.39 19.76 6.44
N ILE A 264 15.14 18.52 6.01
CA ILE A 264 13.79 18.04 5.69
C ILE A 264 13.00 17.87 6.99
N GLY A 265 12.07 18.79 7.22
CA GLY A 265 11.19 18.77 8.39
C GLY A 265 10.22 17.57 8.39
N GLN A 266 9.68 17.26 9.58
CA GLN A 266 8.65 16.20 9.74
C GLN A 266 7.21 16.71 9.58
N GLN A 267 7.01 18.02 9.44
CA GLN A 267 5.69 18.63 9.42
C GLN A 267 5.25 18.95 7.99
N GLY A 268 4.41 18.10 7.40
CA GLY A 268 3.93 18.27 6.03
C GLY A 268 4.63 17.36 5.03
N SER A 269 4.32 17.54 3.74
CA SER A 269 4.98 16.79 2.67
C SER A 269 6.36 17.39 2.40
N PRO A 270 7.46 16.61 2.46
CA PRO A 270 8.79 17.12 2.09
C PRO A 270 8.79 17.65 0.65
N PHE A 271 7.96 17.09 -0.22
CA PHE A 271 7.80 17.55 -1.59
C PHE A 271 7.16 18.94 -1.68
N VAL A 272 6.22 19.27 -0.80
CA VAL A 272 5.57 20.59 -0.80
C VAL A 272 6.50 21.63 -0.16
N LEU A 273 7.07 21.28 1.00
CA LEU A 273 7.90 22.19 1.80
C LEU A 273 9.16 22.65 1.07
N ILE A 274 9.73 21.80 0.22
CA ILE A 274 10.93 22.16 -0.52
C ILE A 274 10.64 23.24 -1.56
N PHE A 275 9.54 23.16 -2.30
CA PHE A 275 9.19 24.23 -3.25
C PHE A 275 8.82 25.54 -2.54
N ASP A 276 8.21 25.44 -1.35
CA ASP A 276 7.95 26.62 -0.52
C ASP A 276 9.28 27.26 -0.04
N GLY A 277 10.20 26.43 0.47
CA GLY A 277 11.55 26.84 0.85
C GLY A 277 12.34 27.44 -0.31
N LEU A 278 12.21 26.92 -1.54
CA LEU A 278 12.85 27.48 -2.74
C LEU A 278 12.25 28.82 -3.21
N GLY A 279 11.23 29.35 -2.52
CA GLY A 279 10.56 30.59 -2.90
C GLY A 279 9.59 30.41 -4.08
N LEU A 280 9.06 29.20 -4.30
CA LEU A 280 8.10 28.86 -5.35
C LEU A 280 6.73 28.47 -4.74
N PRO A 281 6.03 29.39 -4.04
CA PRO A 281 4.79 29.08 -3.32
C PRO A 281 3.65 28.60 -4.24
N ALA A 282 3.63 29.04 -5.50
CA ALA A 282 2.67 28.54 -6.49
C ALA A 282 2.88 27.05 -6.78
N ALA A 283 4.14 26.60 -6.92
CA ALA A 283 4.48 25.20 -7.13
C ALA A 283 4.17 24.36 -5.88
N ALA A 284 4.46 24.90 -4.69
CA ALA A 284 4.10 24.26 -3.42
C ALA A 284 2.59 24.02 -3.32
N ASN A 285 1.76 25.03 -3.64
CA ASN A 285 0.30 24.90 -3.63
C ASN A 285 -0.22 23.87 -4.63
N VAL A 286 0.31 23.85 -5.85
CA VAL A 286 -0.04 22.85 -6.87
C VAL A 286 0.32 21.45 -6.39
N LEU A 287 1.50 21.26 -5.81
CA LEU A 287 1.90 19.98 -5.24
C LEU A 287 1.01 19.58 -4.06
N ASN A 288 0.62 20.52 -3.20
CA ASN A 288 -0.27 20.21 -2.07
C ASN A 288 -1.63 19.70 -2.55
N ILE A 289 -2.20 20.29 -3.61
CA ILE A 289 -3.42 19.78 -4.28
C ILE A 289 -3.20 18.35 -4.79
N ILE A 290 -2.05 18.09 -5.43
CA ILE A 290 -1.74 16.79 -6.02
C ILE A 290 -1.60 15.72 -4.93
N VAL A 291 -0.96 16.04 -3.82
CA VAL A 291 -0.78 15.11 -2.70
C VAL A 291 -2.11 14.85 -1.97
N ILE A 292 -2.97 15.86 -1.81
CA ILE A 292 -4.35 15.67 -1.34
C ILE A 292 -5.11 14.73 -2.28
N SER A 293 -5.01 14.96 -3.59
CA SER A 293 -5.64 14.10 -4.60
C SER A 293 -5.13 12.65 -4.52
N ALA A 294 -3.85 12.46 -4.18
CA ALA A 294 -3.25 11.15 -3.98
C ALA A 294 -3.81 10.42 -2.77
N THR A 295 -3.98 11.14 -1.68
CA THR A 295 -4.56 10.65 -0.44
C THR A 295 -6.00 10.17 -0.67
N ILE A 296 -6.82 10.95 -1.38
CA ILE A 296 -8.20 10.57 -1.72
C ILE A 296 -8.25 9.30 -2.60
N SER A 297 -7.37 9.21 -3.58
CA SER A 297 -7.24 8.04 -4.48
C SER A 297 -6.78 6.78 -3.72
N ALA A 298 -5.85 6.92 -2.78
CA ALA A 298 -5.37 5.82 -1.94
C ALA A 298 -6.50 5.28 -1.02
N ILE A 299 -7.19 6.16 -0.29
CA ILE A 299 -8.35 5.78 0.56
C ILE A 299 -9.41 4.99 -0.25
N ASN A 300 -9.72 5.44 -1.46
CA ASN A 300 -10.69 4.74 -2.29
C ASN A 300 -10.19 3.36 -2.74
N SER A 301 -8.90 3.22 -3.03
CA SER A 301 -8.28 1.95 -3.40
C SER A 301 -8.28 0.96 -2.22
N ASP A 302 -8.04 1.44 -1.01
CA ASP A 302 -8.09 0.64 0.21
C ASP A 302 -9.52 0.16 0.52
N ILE A 303 -10.50 1.05 0.41
CA ILE A 303 -11.93 0.70 0.53
C ILE A 303 -12.30 -0.37 -0.49
N PHE A 304 -11.82 -0.22 -1.72
CA PHE A 304 -12.02 -1.20 -2.77
C PHE A 304 -11.40 -2.56 -2.41
N GLY A 305 -10.13 -2.58 -2.02
CA GLY A 305 -9.38 -3.79 -1.67
C GLY A 305 -10.01 -4.53 -0.48
N ALA A 306 -10.26 -3.82 0.62
CA ALA A 306 -10.91 -4.34 1.82
C ALA A 306 -12.29 -4.94 1.50
N GLY A 307 -13.07 -4.26 0.65
CA GLY A 307 -14.40 -4.73 0.26
C GLY A 307 -14.36 -6.04 -0.50
N ARG A 308 -13.45 -6.20 -1.47
CA ARG A 308 -13.32 -7.43 -2.25
C ARG A 308 -12.78 -8.57 -1.40
N MET A 309 -11.82 -8.29 -0.51
CA MET A 309 -11.31 -9.28 0.43
C MET A 309 -12.42 -9.80 1.36
N MET A 310 -13.17 -8.90 2.00
CA MET A 310 -14.27 -9.29 2.89
C MET A 310 -15.38 -10.03 2.15
N TYR A 311 -15.70 -9.63 0.92
CA TYR A 311 -16.64 -10.35 0.05
C TYR A 311 -16.16 -11.77 -0.26
N GLY A 312 -14.88 -11.94 -0.63
CA GLY A 312 -14.24 -13.24 -0.87
C GLY A 312 -14.29 -14.12 0.38
N MET A 313 -13.86 -13.59 1.53
CA MET A 313 -13.94 -14.29 2.82
C MET A 313 -15.38 -14.68 3.20
N ALA A 314 -16.37 -13.85 2.88
CA ALA A 314 -17.77 -14.13 3.20
C ALA A 314 -18.35 -15.26 2.34
N LYS A 315 -17.96 -15.34 1.05
CA LYS A 315 -18.31 -16.50 0.18
C LYS A 315 -17.79 -17.81 0.76
N GLU A 316 -16.62 -17.70 1.37
CA GLU A 316 -15.86 -18.78 1.96
C GLU A 316 -16.29 -19.16 3.40
N GLY A 317 -17.24 -18.44 3.99
CA GLY A 317 -17.70 -18.65 5.36
C GLY A 317 -16.74 -18.13 6.45
N MET A 318 -15.70 -17.38 6.06
CA MET A 318 -14.69 -16.76 6.94
C MET A 318 -15.08 -15.34 7.38
N ALA A 319 -16.08 -14.73 6.76
CA ALA A 319 -16.67 -13.45 7.18
C ALA A 319 -18.21 -13.52 7.24
N PRO A 320 -18.88 -12.61 7.96
CA PRO A 320 -20.33 -12.52 8.01
C PRO A 320 -20.99 -12.45 6.62
N LYS A 321 -22.14 -13.13 6.45
CA LYS A 321 -22.91 -13.11 5.19
C LYS A 321 -23.39 -11.72 4.76
N SER A 322 -23.40 -10.74 5.66
CA SER A 322 -23.72 -9.34 5.31
C SER A 322 -22.77 -8.76 4.26
N PHE A 323 -21.50 -9.18 4.25
CA PHE A 323 -20.51 -8.74 3.26
C PHE A 323 -20.75 -9.30 1.86
N LEU A 324 -21.67 -10.26 1.69
CA LEU A 324 -22.10 -10.73 0.36
C LEU A 324 -23.13 -9.79 -0.28
N ARG A 325 -23.75 -8.89 0.49
CA ARG A 325 -24.79 -7.99 -0.01
C ARG A 325 -24.15 -6.80 -0.73
N ILE A 326 -24.38 -6.73 -2.03
CA ILE A 326 -24.00 -5.60 -2.88
C ILE A 326 -25.24 -4.75 -3.12
N ALA A 327 -25.14 -3.43 -2.95
CA ALA A 327 -26.22 -2.50 -3.26
C ALA A 327 -26.47 -2.44 -4.79
N SER A 328 -27.62 -1.91 -5.21
CA SER A 328 -28.00 -1.84 -6.64
C SER A 328 -27.03 -1.03 -7.51
N ASN A 329 -26.26 -0.13 -6.89
CA ASN A 329 -25.19 0.66 -7.50
C ASN A 329 -23.83 -0.07 -7.61
N GLY A 330 -23.76 -1.35 -7.21
CA GLY A 330 -22.55 -2.17 -7.23
C GLY A 330 -21.62 -2.00 -6.02
N VAL A 331 -22.01 -1.23 -5.00
CA VAL A 331 -21.18 -0.93 -3.83
C VAL A 331 -21.40 -1.97 -2.71
N PRO A 332 -20.34 -2.51 -2.09
CA PRO A 332 -20.45 -3.32 -0.88
C PRO A 332 -20.72 -2.41 0.33
N TRP A 333 -21.98 -2.04 0.55
CA TRP A 333 -22.36 -1.02 1.56
C TRP A 333 -21.86 -1.35 2.98
N MET A 334 -21.78 -2.63 3.35
CA MET A 334 -21.27 -3.05 4.66
C MET A 334 -19.79 -2.74 4.85
N THR A 335 -19.00 -2.83 3.78
CA THR A 335 -17.60 -2.39 3.77
C THR A 335 -17.51 -0.91 4.05
N VAL A 336 -18.33 -0.11 3.36
CA VAL A 336 -18.33 1.35 3.55
C VAL A 336 -18.67 1.70 5.00
N VAL A 337 -19.70 1.10 5.58
CA VAL A 337 -20.09 1.35 6.99
C VAL A 337 -18.96 0.97 7.95
N VAL A 338 -18.39 -0.24 7.81
CA VAL A 338 -17.30 -0.70 8.70
C VAL A 338 -16.09 0.22 8.60
N LEU A 339 -15.71 0.63 7.38
CA LEU A 339 -14.58 1.53 7.17
C LEU A 339 -14.87 2.94 7.68
N THR A 340 -16.04 3.51 7.44
CA THR A 340 -16.41 4.82 8.00
C THR A 340 -16.35 4.80 9.52
N VAL A 341 -16.91 3.77 10.18
CA VAL A 341 -16.85 3.63 11.64
C VAL A 341 -15.41 3.46 12.13
N ALA A 342 -14.60 2.64 11.46
CA ALA A 342 -13.19 2.48 11.81
C ALA A 342 -12.40 3.78 11.65
N LEU A 343 -12.68 4.56 10.60
CA LEU A 343 -12.02 5.84 10.34
C LEU A 343 -12.40 6.92 11.37
N LEU A 344 -13.56 6.84 12.02
CA LEU A 344 -13.86 7.73 13.15
C LEU A 344 -12.87 7.55 14.31
N ALA A 345 -12.24 6.37 14.45
CA ALA A 345 -11.14 6.21 15.40
C ALA A 345 -9.94 7.10 15.07
N ALA A 346 -9.66 7.37 13.78
CA ALA A 346 -8.62 8.33 13.40
C ALA A 346 -8.93 9.76 13.86
N VAL A 347 -10.20 10.17 13.91
CA VAL A 347 -10.59 11.48 14.45
C VAL A 347 -10.20 11.57 15.93
N VAL A 348 -10.51 10.53 16.71
CA VAL A 348 -10.17 10.46 18.14
C VAL A 348 -8.65 10.42 18.33
N LEU A 349 -7.94 9.61 17.57
CA LEU A 349 -6.47 9.51 17.66
C LEU A 349 -5.78 10.83 17.29
N ASN A 350 -6.25 11.52 16.24
CA ASN A 350 -5.72 12.83 15.85
C ASN A 350 -6.05 13.93 16.86
N TYR A 351 -7.12 13.77 17.65
CA TYR A 351 -7.43 14.67 18.75
C TYR A 351 -6.51 14.42 19.96
N LEU A 352 -6.24 13.15 20.29
CA LEU A 352 -5.50 12.78 21.51
C LEU A 352 -3.96 12.83 21.35
N ILE A 353 -3.43 12.39 20.22
CA ILE A 353 -1.97 12.21 20.00
C ILE A 353 -1.50 12.68 18.59
N PRO A 354 -1.79 13.94 18.20
CA PRO A 354 -1.61 14.43 16.83
C PRO A 354 -0.20 14.35 16.24
N GLU A 355 0.85 14.30 17.07
CA GLU A 355 2.24 14.29 16.61
C GLU A 355 2.78 12.88 16.30
N GLN A 356 2.40 11.87 17.10
CA GLN A 356 2.93 10.50 16.97
C GLN A 356 1.98 9.57 16.21
N VAL A 357 0.73 10.00 16.01
CA VAL A 357 -0.34 9.19 15.40
C VAL A 357 0.06 8.60 14.05
N PHE A 358 0.71 9.37 13.17
CA PHE A 358 1.07 8.87 11.85
C PHE A 358 2.12 7.75 11.92
N VAL A 359 3.22 7.93 12.65
CA VAL A 359 4.30 6.93 12.74
C VAL A 359 3.76 5.63 13.34
N LEU A 360 2.91 5.71 14.36
CA LEU A 360 2.29 4.54 14.97
C LEU A 360 1.39 3.78 13.97
N ILE A 361 0.51 4.51 13.27
CA ILE A 361 -0.40 3.94 12.27
C ILE A 361 0.41 3.34 11.10
N ALA A 362 1.36 4.07 10.54
CA ALA A 362 2.20 3.61 9.44
C ALA A 362 3.00 2.36 9.82
N SER A 363 3.52 2.28 11.05
CA SER A 363 4.24 1.11 11.54
C SER A 363 3.33 -0.10 11.72
N LEU A 364 2.07 0.12 12.13
CA LEU A 364 1.06 -0.94 12.26
C LEU A 364 0.60 -1.45 10.90
N ALA A 365 0.45 -0.56 9.92
CA ALA A 365 0.24 -0.93 8.53
C ALA A 365 1.43 -1.73 7.98
N ALA A 366 2.67 -1.27 8.20
CA ALA A 366 3.88 -2.00 7.80
C ALA A 366 3.88 -3.44 8.32
N PHE A 367 3.55 -3.65 9.60
CA PHE A 367 3.43 -4.99 10.17
C PHE A 367 2.40 -5.84 9.41
N ALA A 368 1.21 -5.30 9.15
CA ALA A 368 0.14 -6.00 8.47
C ALA A 368 0.52 -6.36 7.02
N THR A 369 1.11 -5.41 6.28
CA THR A 369 1.65 -5.59 4.93
C THR A 369 2.69 -6.72 4.90
N LEU A 370 3.68 -6.66 5.80
CA LEU A 370 4.73 -7.67 5.92
C LEU A 370 4.16 -9.05 6.23
N TRP A 371 3.16 -9.13 7.10
CA TRP A 371 2.46 -10.39 7.40
C TRP A 371 1.75 -10.95 6.16
N VAL A 372 1.01 -10.12 5.43
CA VAL A 372 0.31 -10.54 4.19
C VAL A 372 1.32 -11.04 3.16
N TRP A 373 2.42 -10.32 2.95
CA TRP A 373 3.47 -10.72 2.01
C TRP A 373 4.20 -11.99 2.43
N LEU A 374 4.45 -12.18 3.73
CA LEU A 374 4.98 -13.44 4.26
C LEU A 374 4.04 -14.61 3.93
N MET A 375 2.74 -14.44 4.15
CA MET A 375 1.73 -15.45 3.84
C MET A 375 1.60 -15.73 2.34
N ILE A 376 1.75 -14.72 1.48
CA ILE A 376 1.83 -14.88 0.03
C ILE A 376 3.01 -15.79 -0.35
N LEU A 377 4.21 -15.52 0.16
CA LEU A 377 5.40 -16.32 -0.13
C LEU A 377 5.25 -17.75 0.38
N LEU A 378 4.77 -17.94 1.61
CA LEU A 378 4.53 -19.28 2.18
C LEU A 378 3.50 -20.07 1.36
N SER A 379 2.42 -19.41 0.92
CA SER A 379 1.39 -20.04 0.09
C SER A 379 1.94 -20.42 -1.28
N HIS A 380 2.78 -19.57 -1.88
CA HIS A 380 3.46 -19.85 -3.14
C HIS A 380 4.42 -21.03 -3.02
N PHE A 381 5.19 -21.11 -1.92
CA PHE A 381 6.05 -22.25 -1.64
C PHE A 381 5.27 -23.55 -1.51
N ALA A 382 4.17 -23.53 -0.76
CA ALA A 382 3.30 -24.68 -0.59
C ALA A 382 2.65 -25.10 -1.93
N MET A 383 2.18 -24.14 -2.75
CA MET A 383 1.69 -24.40 -4.11
C MET A 383 2.76 -25.10 -4.94
N ARG A 384 3.94 -24.52 -5.09
CA ARG A 384 5.02 -25.09 -5.91
C ARG A 384 5.40 -26.52 -5.50
N ARG A 385 5.35 -26.82 -4.19
CA ARG A 385 5.59 -28.17 -3.66
C ARG A 385 4.46 -29.14 -3.98
N SER A 386 3.20 -28.68 -4.01
CA SER A 386 2.04 -29.54 -4.32
C SER A 386 1.87 -29.84 -5.81
N LEU A 387 2.53 -29.10 -6.71
CA LEU A 387 2.44 -29.33 -8.15
C LEU A 387 3.21 -30.58 -8.60
N SER A 388 2.58 -31.37 -9.48
CA SER A 388 3.23 -32.48 -10.20
C SER A 388 4.28 -31.97 -11.20
N THR A 389 5.16 -32.84 -11.69
CA THR A 389 6.19 -32.48 -12.68
C THR A 389 5.60 -31.85 -13.94
N GLN A 390 4.48 -32.39 -14.44
CA GLN A 390 3.78 -31.85 -15.60
C GLN A 390 3.19 -30.46 -15.30
N GLN A 391 2.51 -30.30 -14.17
CA GLN A 391 1.92 -29.02 -13.76
C GLN A 391 2.95 -27.92 -13.52
N ARG A 392 4.21 -28.27 -13.21
CA ARG A 392 5.31 -27.32 -13.09
C ARG A 392 5.78 -26.79 -14.44
N GLN A 393 5.67 -27.59 -15.51
CA GLN A 393 6.01 -27.17 -16.87
C GLN A 393 4.96 -26.23 -17.46
N GLU A 394 3.72 -26.31 -16.99
CA GLU A 394 2.58 -25.49 -17.44
C GLU A 394 2.53 -24.08 -16.81
N ILE A 395 3.49 -23.71 -15.96
CA ILE A 395 3.49 -22.43 -15.26
C ILE A 395 3.78 -21.29 -16.25
N ARG A 396 2.74 -20.50 -16.55
CA ARG A 396 2.78 -19.41 -17.54
C ARG A 396 3.51 -18.15 -17.06
N PHE A 397 3.58 -17.92 -15.75
CA PHE A 397 4.20 -16.73 -15.17
C PHE A 397 5.07 -17.06 -13.94
N PRO A 398 6.23 -17.72 -14.13
CA PRO A 398 7.03 -18.21 -13.01
C PRO A 398 7.73 -17.08 -12.25
N VAL A 399 7.84 -17.18 -10.93
CA VAL A 399 8.74 -16.31 -10.16
C VAL A 399 10.21 -16.49 -10.64
N PRO A 400 10.98 -15.41 -10.83
CA PRO A 400 12.38 -15.52 -11.24
C PRO A 400 13.23 -16.19 -10.15
N PHE A 401 14.30 -16.87 -10.56
CA PHE A 401 15.28 -17.52 -9.66
C PHE A 401 14.67 -18.44 -8.60
N TRP A 402 13.62 -19.19 -8.97
CA TRP A 402 13.03 -20.21 -8.09
C TRP A 402 14.07 -21.29 -7.70
N PRO A 403 14.20 -21.69 -6.41
CA PRO A 403 13.50 -21.17 -5.22
C PRO A 403 14.26 -20.06 -4.45
N VAL A 404 15.47 -19.69 -4.89
CA VAL A 404 16.39 -18.81 -4.14
C VAL A 404 15.79 -17.43 -3.88
N ALA A 405 15.25 -16.75 -4.90
CA ALA A 405 14.75 -15.38 -4.72
C ALA A 405 13.57 -15.31 -3.71
N PRO A 406 12.56 -16.19 -3.77
CA PRO A 406 11.53 -16.26 -2.72
C PRO A 406 12.07 -16.58 -1.33
N VAL A 407 13.09 -17.45 -1.18
CA VAL A 407 13.70 -17.71 0.15
C VAL A 407 14.37 -16.47 0.69
N VAL A 408 15.20 -15.79 -0.11
CA VAL A 408 15.89 -14.55 0.29
C VAL A 408 14.87 -13.48 0.69
N THR A 409 13.80 -13.35 -0.09
CA THR A 409 12.71 -12.39 0.19
C THR A 409 12.00 -12.75 1.50
N LEU A 410 11.74 -14.03 1.76
CA LEU A 410 11.14 -14.47 3.02
C LEU A 410 12.02 -14.15 4.24
N LEU A 411 13.33 -14.39 4.14
CA LEU A 411 14.28 -14.03 5.19
C LEU A 411 14.34 -12.51 5.40
N PHE A 412 14.30 -11.74 4.31
CA PHE A 412 14.22 -10.29 4.38
C PHE A 412 12.94 -9.80 5.09
N MET A 413 11.77 -10.39 4.82
CA MET A 413 10.54 -10.03 5.53
C MET A 413 10.64 -10.31 7.02
N LEU A 414 11.22 -11.45 7.41
CA LEU A 414 11.46 -11.78 8.82
C LEU A 414 12.44 -10.81 9.47
N LEU A 415 13.48 -10.38 8.76
CA LEU A 415 14.40 -9.34 9.21
C LEU A 415 13.64 -8.03 9.49
N VAL A 416 12.83 -7.55 8.55
CA VAL A 416 12.10 -6.27 8.73
C VAL A 416 11.10 -6.37 9.89
N ILE A 417 10.41 -7.50 10.07
CA ILE A 417 9.55 -7.73 11.25
C ILE A 417 10.38 -7.67 12.55
N GLY A 418 11.57 -8.26 12.56
CA GLY A 418 12.50 -8.17 13.70
C GLY A 418 12.94 -6.73 13.98
N VAL A 419 13.21 -5.94 12.94
CA VAL A 419 13.56 -4.52 13.04
C VAL A 419 12.43 -3.71 13.67
N LEU A 420 11.16 -3.98 13.30
CA LEU A 420 10.01 -3.33 13.94
C LEU A 420 9.98 -3.57 15.46
N GLY A 421 10.49 -4.70 15.95
CA GLY A 421 10.60 -4.96 17.39
C GLY A 421 11.80 -4.27 18.05
N ALA A 422 12.90 -4.13 17.30
CA ALA A 422 14.15 -3.57 17.81
C ALA A 422 14.05 -2.04 18.00
N VAL A 423 13.44 -1.34 17.04
CA VAL A 423 13.30 0.13 17.04
C VAL A 423 12.20 0.57 18.02
N ALA A 424 12.50 1.52 18.90
CA ALA A 424 11.62 1.89 20.02
C ALA A 424 10.28 2.47 19.55
N GLU A 425 10.32 3.29 18.50
CA GLU A 425 9.20 4.00 17.91
C GLU A 425 8.21 3.05 17.22
N THR A 426 8.69 1.91 16.71
CA THR A 426 7.87 0.95 15.95
C THR A 426 7.55 -0.32 16.74
N ARG A 427 8.19 -0.54 17.90
CA ARG A 427 7.98 -1.71 18.77
C ARG A 427 6.53 -1.90 19.19
N LEU A 428 5.84 -0.80 19.49
CA LEU A 428 4.42 -0.85 19.85
C LEU A 428 3.56 -1.40 18.71
N ALA A 429 3.91 -1.12 17.47
CA ALA A 429 3.20 -1.66 16.31
C ALA A 429 3.40 -3.17 16.17
N LEU A 430 4.61 -3.70 16.42
CA LEU A 430 4.84 -5.14 16.43
C LEU A 430 4.02 -5.82 17.53
N ILE A 431 4.02 -5.27 18.76
CA ILE A 431 3.24 -5.82 19.87
C ILE A 431 1.74 -5.82 19.54
N ALA A 432 1.22 -4.69 19.06
CA ALA A 432 -0.19 -4.57 18.65
C ALA A 432 -0.53 -5.55 17.53
N GLY A 433 0.36 -5.73 16.56
CA GLY A 433 0.25 -6.71 15.50
C GLY A 433 0.18 -8.16 15.99
N LEU A 434 1.06 -8.54 16.93
CA LEU A 434 1.04 -9.86 17.55
C LEU A 434 -0.23 -10.10 18.36
N VAL A 435 -0.70 -9.09 19.10
CA VAL A 435 -1.98 -9.12 19.82
C VAL A 435 -3.14 -9.30 18.85
N TRP A 436 -3.14 -8.59 17.72
CA TRP A 436 -4.13 -8.75 16.66
C TRP A 436 -4.17 -10.18 16.11
N LEU A 437 -3.01 -10.78 15.81
CA LEU A 437 -2.92 -12.17 15.36
C LEU A 437 -3.43 -13.15 16.42
N ALA A 438 -3.13 -12.92 17.70
CA ALA A 438 -3.62 -13.74 18.80
C ALA A 438 -5.15 -13.67 18.92
N ILE A 439 -5.73 -12.47 18.82
CA ILE A 439 -7.18 -12.24 18.82
C ILE A 439 -7.85 -12.98 17.67
N LEU A 440 -7.32 -12.84 16.45
CA LEU A 440 -7.87 -13.55 15.28
C LEU A 440 -7.79 -15.06 15.43
N THR A 441 -6.68 -15.57 15.97
CA THR A 441 -6.49 -17.00 16.23
C THR A 441 -7.52 -17.52 17.24
N ALA A 442 -7.68 -16.83 18.37
CA ALA A 442 -8.67 -17.18 19.39
C ALA A 442 -10.10 -17.16 18.82
N PHE A 443 -10.45 -16.10 18.08
CA PHE A 443 -11.76 -15.96 17.46
C PHE A 443 -12.03 -17.05 16.41
N TYR A 444 -11.00 -17.44 15.64
CA TYR A 444 -11.11 -18.52 14.67
C TYR A 444 -11.52 -19.84 15.33
N PHE A 445 -10.83 -20.25 16.40
CA PHE A 445 -11.12 -21.49 17.10
C PHE A 445 -12.46 -21.45 17.83
N TRP A 446 -12.83 -20.28 18.36
CA TRP A 446 -14.10 -20.11 19.06
C TRP A 446 -15.31 -20.25 18.12
N ARG A 447 -15.30 -19.58 16.97
CA ARG A 447 -16.50 -19.38 16.14
C ARG A 447 -16.39 -19.85 14.69
N ILE A 448 -15.22 -19.71 14.06
CA ILE A 448 -15.07 -19.89 12.61
C ILE A 448 -14.81 -21.35 12.25
N LYS A 449 -13.92 -22.04 12.98
CA LYS A 449 -13.58 -23.46 12.74
C LYS A 449 -14.82 -24.35 12.67
N LYS A 450 -15.82 -24.06 13.52
CA LYS A 450 -17.09 -24.80 13.59
C LYS A 450 -18.00 -24.61 12.35
N ARG A 451 -17.75 -23.59 11.54
CA ARG A 451 -18.59 -23.20 10.39
C ARG A 451 -17.98 -23.55 9.03
N LEU A 452 -16.70 -23.91 8.99
CA LEU A 452 -15.97 -24.07 7.74
C LEU A 452 -16.14 -25.48 7.15
N LYS A 453 -16.37 -25.53 5.85
CA LYS A 453 -16.31 -26.75 5.03
C LYS A 453 -14.93 -26.90 4.37
N PRO A 454 -14.52 -28.13 4.00
CA PRO A 454 -13.34 -28.35 3.15
C PRO A 454 -13.45 -27.53 1.86
N MET A 455 -12.33 -27.00 1.38
CA MET A 455 -12.27 -26.18 0.16
C MET A 455 -11.37 -26.86 -0.86
N ALA A 456 -11.92 -27.10 -2.05
CA ALA A 456 -11.13 -27.32 -3.26
C ALA A 456 -11.10 -26.02 -4.04
N LEU A 457 -9.95 -25.63 -4.59
CA LEU A 457 -9.93 -24.60 -5.63
C LEU A 457 -10.54 -25.23 -6.88
N GLU A 458 -11.70 -24.74 -7.31
CA GLU A 458 -12.30 -25.14 -8.58
C GLU A 458 -11.32 -24.79 -9.71
N GLN A 459 -11.06 -25.75 -10.59
CA GLN A 459 -10.29 -25.49 -11.81
C GLN A 459 -11.07 -24.47 -12.64
N PRO A 460 -10.43 -23.43 -13.22
CA PRO A 460 -11.14 -22.51 -14.08
C PRO A 460 -11.78 -23.31 -15.23
N GLU A 461 -13.10 -23.18 -15.40
CA GLU A 461 -13.79 -23.70 -16.57
C GLU A 461 -13.12 -23.10 -17.82
N GLY A 462 -12.70 -23.98 -18.72
CA GLY A 462 -11.80 -23.68 -19.85
C GLY A 462 -12.35 -22.73 -20.90
#